data_AF-A0A2D8RBD0-F1
#
_entry.id   AF-A0A2D8RBD0-F1
#
_cell.length_a   1.000
_cell.length_b   1.000
_cell.length_c   1.000
_cell.angle_alpha   90.00
_cell.angle_beta   90.00
_cell.angle_gamma   90.00
#
_symmetry.space_group_name_H-M   'P 1'
#
loop_
_entity.id
_entity.type
_entity.pdbx_description
1 polymer ?
#
loop_
_entity_poly.entity_id
_entity_poly.type
_entity_poly.pdbx_seq_one_letter_code
_entity_poly.pdbx_strand_id
1 'polypeptide(L)'
;MLQSTQCIEHRLDCEGSNMAKYSSPVRLQAALMQDAALTSVQEHRSTAQQIEYWASIGRTLCDRVNPEMLASLVSGMATLKVEQIGDVDIDPEDVFASLEADRESGALTSAISALAPIRYQAAPGHPGLLERIDADGVTLGRFINGEFQVQRVS
;
A
#
# COMPACT_ATOMS: atom_id res chain seq x y z
N MET A 1 -5.04 -13.08 66.81
CA MET A 1 -3.75 -13.73 66.50
C MET A 1 -3.91 -14.31 65.10
N LEU A 2 -3.12 -13.80 64.14
CA LEU A 2 -2.79 -14.31 62.80
C LEU A 2 -3.95 -14.43 61.78
N GLN A 3 -4.15 -13.45 60.89
CA GLN A 3 -3.48 -13.23 59.59
C GLN A 3 -3.95 -14.24 58.52
N SER A 4 -4.75 -13.77 57.56
CA SER A 4 -4.30 -13.25 56.25
C SER A 4 -3.88 -14.38 55.30
N THR A 5 -4.73 -14.68 54.34
CA THR A 5 -4.30 -15.37 53.11
C THR A 5 -4.96 -14.65 51.95
N GLN A 6 -4.20 -13.69 51.45
CA GLN A 6 -4.47 -12.86 50.29
C GLN A 6 -4.21 -13.73 49.05
N CYS A 7 -5.26 -14.05 48.28
CA CYS A 7 -5.10 -14.69 46.98
C CYS A 7 -4.48 -13.65 46.02
N ILE A 8 -3.24 -13.92 45.63
CA ILE A 8 -2.48 -13.10 44.69
C ILE A 8 -3.06 -13.32 43.28
N GLU A 9 -3.67 -12.29 42.73
CA GLU A 9 -3.95 -12.15 41.30
C GLU A 9 -2.62 -12.08 40.55
N HIS A 10 -2.26 -13.15 39.81
CA HIS A 10 -1.21 -13.06 38.80
C HIS A 10 -1.84 -12.67 37.47
N ARG A 11 -1.90 -11.36 37.25
CA ARG A 11 -2.16 -10.71 35.98
C ARG A 11 -0.96 -10.95 35.06
N LEU A 12 -1.17 -11.68 33.97
CA LEU A 12 -0.26 -11.67 32.81
C LEU A 12 -0.83 -10.68 31.80
N ASP A 13 -0.22 -9.51 31.78
CA ASP A 13 -0.48 -8.45 30.81
C ASP A 13 0.08 -8.90 29.44
N CYS A 14 -0.80 -9.42 28.56
CA CYS A 14 -0.54 -9.49 27.13
C CYS A 14 -1.14 -8.24 26.49
N GLU A 15 -0.30 -7.25 26.25
CA GLU A 15 -0.61 -6.03 25.53
C GLU A 15 -0.93 -6.37 24.07
N GLY A 16 -2.23 -6.39 23.75
CA GLY A 16 -2.74 -6.60 22.40
C GLY A 16 -3.97 -5.72 22.21
N SER A 17 -3.79 -4.60 21.50
CA SER A 17 -4.80 -3.69 20.94
C SER A 17 -6.27 -4.08 21.22
N ASN A 18 -6.86 -3.44 22.24
CA ASN A 18 -8.28 -3.57 22.58
C ASN A 18 -9.14 -2.93 21.49
N MET A 19 -9.53 -3.71 20.49
CA MET A 19 -10.69 -3.40 19.67
C MET A 19 -11.92 -3.49 20.60
N ALA A 20 -12.69 -2.41 20.74
CA ALA A 20 -13.88 -2.40 21.60
C ALA A 20 -14.81 -3.57 21.22
N LYS A 21 -14.93 -4.56 22.10
CA LYS A 21 -15.76 -5.75 21.88
C LYS A 21 -17.22 -5.39 22.15
N TYR A 22 -18.12 -5.80 21.26
CA TYR A 22 -19.56 -5.70 21.50
C TYR A 22 -19.92 -6.46 22.77
N SER A 23 -20.58 -5.80 23.72
CA SER A 23 -20.83 -6.33 25.08
C SER A 23 -22.18 -7.07 25.23
N SER A 24 -23.01 -7.11 24.18
CA SER A 24 -24.30 -7.80 24.23
C SER A 24 -24.15 -9.29 23.93
N PRO A 25 -24.66 -10.19 24.80
CA PRO A 25 -24.57 -11.63 24.59
C PRO A 25 -25.40 -12.08 23.40
N VAL A 26 -24.78 -12.79 22.45
CA VAL A 26 -25.43 -13.42 21.30
C VAL A 26 -25.59 -14.92 21.57
N ARG A 27 -26.79 -15.46 21.35
CA ARG A 27 -27.02 -16.91 21.44
C ARG A 27 -26.52 -17.60 20.18
N LEU A 28 -25.61 -18.57 20.36
CA LEU A 28 -25.06 -19.39 19.29
C LEU A 28 -25.48 -20.85 19.46
N GLN A 29 -25.43 -21.60 18.36
CA GLN A 29 -25.67 -23.03 18.40
C GLN A 29 -24.61 -23.74 19.27
N ALA A 30 -25.02 -24.73 20.05
CA ALA A 30 -24.12 -25.48 20.92
C ALA A 30 -23.00 -26.18 20.14
N ALA A 31 -23.32 -26.74 18.97
CA ALA A 31 -22.34 -27.37 18.09
C ALA A 31 -21.24 -26.38 17.66
N LEU A 32 -21.62 -25.19 17.19
CA LEU A 32 -20.67 -24.13 16.81
C LEU A 32 -19.75 -23.74 17.98
N MET A 33 -20.31 -23.63 19.19
CA MET A 33 -19.52 -23.31 20.39
C MET A 33 -18.54 -24.43 20.74
N GLN A 34 -18.94 -25.70 20.57
CA GLN A 34 -18.10 -26.85 20.84
C GLN A 34 -16.97 -26.97 19.80
N ASP A 35 -17.27 -26.81 18.52
CA ASP A 35 -16.29 -26.81 17.44
C ASP A 35 -15.26 -25.69 17.64
N ALA A 36 -15.73 -24.48 17.96
CA ALA A 36 -14.86 -23.35 18.24
C ALA A 36 -13.95 -23.62 19.44
N ALA A 37 -14.46 -24.24 20.52
CA ALA A 37 -13.68 -24.56 21.69
C ALA A 37 -12.58 -25.60 21.38
N LEU A 38 -12.89 -26.62 20.58
CA LEU A 38 -11.91 -27.63 20.18
C LEU A 38 -10.81 -27.04 19.30
N THR A 39 -11.19 -26.29 18.26
CA THR A 39 -10.22 -25.66 17.36
C THR A 39 -9.38 -24.60 18.08
N SER A 40 -9.96 -23.85 19.01
CA SER A 40 -9.25 -22.77 19.70
C SER A 40 -8.10 -23.28 20.58
N VAL A 41 -8.18 -24.52 21.10
CA VAL A 41 -7.06 -25.16 21.83
C VAL A 41 -5.85 -25.32 20.91
N GLN A 42 -6.05 -25.85 19.71
CA GLN A 42 -4.99 -26.07 18.72
C GLN A 42 -4.41 -24.75 18.21
N GLU A 43 -5.27 -23.76 18.03
CA GLU A 43 -4.91 -22.46 17.47
C GLU A 43 -4.40 -21.45 18.50
N HIS A 44 -4.31 -21.83 19.77
CA HIS A 44 -3.91 -20.97 20.89
C HIS A 44 -4.73 -19.67 20.99
N ARG A 45 -6.04 -19.76 20.75
CA ARG A 45 -6.99 -18.64 20.82
C ARG A 45 -8.06 -18.92 21.88
N SER A 46 -8.74 -17.88 22.36
CA SER A 46 -10.01 -18.08 23.09
C SER A 46 -11.12 -18.54 22.14
N THR A 47 -12.14 -19.22 22.66
CA THR A 47 -13.30 -19.67 21.86
C THR A 47 -13.98 -18.50 21.14
N ALA A 48 -14.11 -17.35 21.80
CA ALA A 48 -14.66 -16.14 21.18
C ALA A 48 -13.78 -15.63 20.03
N GLN A 49 -12.45 -15.56 20.23
CA GLN A 49 -11.52 -15.17 19.17
C GLN A 49 -11.52 -16.16 17.99
N GLN A 50 -11.72 -17.46 18.24
CA GLN A 50 -11.81 -18.45 17.19
C GLN A 50 -13.05 -18.22 16.31
N ILE A 51 -14.18 -17.88 16.91
CA ILE A 51 -15.41 -17.51 16.19
C ILE A 51 -15.20 -16.22 15.40
N GLU A 52 -14.57 -15.20 15.99
CA GLU A 52 -14.22 -13.96 15.31
C GLU A 52 -13.31 -14.20 14.10
N TYR A 53 -12.35 -15.13 14.23
CA TYR A 53 -11.44 -15.52 13.16
C TYR A 53 -12.17 -16.23 12.01
N TRP A 54 -13.08 -17.19 12.30
CA TRP A 54 -13.90 -17.78 11.24
C TRP A 54 -14.80 -16.76 10.56
N ALA A 55 -15.37 -15.82 11.32
CA ALA A 55 -16.17 -14.73 10.75
C ALA A 55 -15.34 -13.79 9.87
N SER A 56 -14.07 -13.53 10.22
CA SER A 56 -13.18 -12.70 9.38
C SER A 56 -12.82 -13.38 8.07
N ILE A 57 -12.56 -14.69 8.08
CA ILE A 57 -12.37 -15.49 6.85
C ILE A 57 -13.63 -15.42 6.00
N GLY A 58 -14.81 -15.67 6.60
CA GLY A 58 -16.10 -15.60 5.91
C GLY A 58 -16.28 -14.26 5.20
N ARG A 59 -16.13 -13.15 5.93
CA ARG A 59 -16.22 -11.79 5.35
C ARG A 59 -15.24 -11.56 4.20
N THR A 60 -14.03 -12.08 4.28
CA THR A 60 -13.00 -11.93 3.24
C THR A 60 -13.37 -12.67 1.95
N LEU A 61 -14.11 -13.77 2.07
CA LEU A 61 -14.50 -14.62 0.94
C LEU A 61 -15.88 -14.29 0.36
N CYS A 62 -16.77 -13.61 1.09
CA CYS A 62 -18.16 -13.36 0.68
C CYS A 62 -18.31 -12.71 -0.71
N ASP A 63 -17.37 -11.84 -1.12
CA ASP A 63 -17.45 -11.17 -2.44
C ASP A 63 -17.02 -12.07 -3.60
N ARG A 64 -16.31 -13.17 -3.31
CA ARG A 64 -15.73 -14.08 -4.32
C ARG A 64 -16.40 -15.44 -4.33
N VAL A 65 -16.97 -15.87 -3.21
CA VAL A 65 -17.57 -17.19 -3.03
C VAL A 65 -19.05 -17.02 -2.73
N ASN A 66 -19.89 -17.51 -3.64
CA ASN A 66 -21.34 -17.46 -3.50
C ASN A 66 -21.89 -18.76 -2.85
N PRO A 67 -23.17 -18.81 -2.44
CA PRO A 67 -23.74 -19.98 -1.78
C PRO A 67 -23.68 -21.28 -2.61
N GLU A 68 -23.82 -21.19 -3.94
CA GLU A 68 -23.76 -22.34 -4.84
C GLU A 68 -22.34 -22.92 -4.92
N MET A 69 -21.32 -22.06 -4.97
CA MET A 69 -19.91 -22.44 -4.90
C MET A 69 -19.61 -23.10 -3.54
N LEU A 70 -20.08 -22.54 -2.42
CA LEU A 70 -19.91 -23.16 -1.10
C LEU A 70 -20.54 -24.55 -1.03
N ALA A 71 -21.76 -24.72 -1.55
CA ALA A 71 -22.41 -26.03 -1.59
C ALA A 71 -21.62 -27.05 -2.41
N SER A 72 -21.04 -26.62 -3.54
CA SER A 72 -20.18 -27.45 -4.38
C SER A 72 -18.88 -27.83 -3.67
N LEU A 73 -18.27 -26.91 -2.91
CA LEU A 73 -17.09 -27.18 -2.09
C LEU A 73 -17.39 -28.20 -0.97
N VAL A 74 -18.47 -27.99 -0.21
CA VAL A 74 -18.86 -28.87 0.91
C VAL A 74 -19.25 -30.27 0.44
N SER A 75 -19.85 -30.39 -0.74
CA SER A 75 -20.19 -31.68 -1.35
C SER A 75 -19.02 -32.38 -2.05
N GLY A 76 -17.85 -31.74 -2.12
CA GLY A 76 -16.67 -32.28 -2.82
C GLY A 76 -16.78 -32.25 -4.34
N MET A 77 -17.77 -31.53 -4.89
CA MET A 77 -17.96 -31.36 -6.34
C MET A 77 -17.09 -30.24 -6.94
N ALA A 78 -16.51 -29.40 -6.10
CA ALA A 78 -15.57 -28.35 -6.49
C ALA A 78 -14.36 -28.32 -5.54
N THR A 79 -13.28 -27.70 -6.00
CA THR A 79 -12.08 -27.44 -5.21
C THR A 79 -11.72 -25.96 -5.28
N LEU A 80 -11.18 -25.42 -4.18
CA LEU A 80 -10.67 -24.05 -4.15
C LEU A 80 -9.16 -24.06 -4.43
N LYS A 81 -8.75 -23.39 -5.51
CA LYS A 81 -7.34 -23.18 -5.85
C LYS A 81 -6.98 -21.72 -5.63
N VAL A 82 -5.91 -21.47 -4.87
CA VAL A 82 -5.35 -20.13 -4.70
C VAL A 82 -4.14 -20.01 -5.62
N GLU A 83 -4.17 -19.02 -6.49
CA GLU A 83 -3.04 -18.69 -7.36
C GLU A 83 -2.47 -17.34 -6.92
N GLN A 84 -1.14 -17.30 -6.75
CA GLN A 84 -0.45 -16.03 -6.53
C GLN A 84 -0.45 -15.31 -7.87
N ILE A 85 -1.07 -14.14 -7.91
CA ILE A 85 -0.88 -13.23 -9.03
C ILE A 85 0.53 -12.67 -8.84
N GLY A 86 1.49 -13.20 -9.60
CA GLY A 86 2.84 -12.68 -9.62
C GLY A 86 2.82 -11.21 -10.01
N ASP A 87 3.69 -10.42 -9.40
CA ASP A 87 4.01 -9.10 -9.92
C ASP A 87 4.49 -9.29 -11.36
N VAL A 88 4.09 -8.39 -12.26
CA VAL A 88 4.69 -8.39 -13.61
C VAL A 88 6.18 -8.13 -13.39
N ASP A 89 7.02 -9.05 -13.87
CA ASP A 89 8.47 -8.87 -13.83
C ASP A 89 8.80 -7.66 -14.72
N ILE A 90 9.10 -6.53 -14.09
CA ILE A 90 9.49 -5.31 -14.81
C ILE A 90 10.98 -5.45 -15.07
N ASP A 91 11.36 -5.69 -16.32
CA ASP A 91 12.76 -5.64 -16.72
C ASP A 91 13.25 -4.17 -16.63
N PRO A 92 14.23 -3.86 -15.77
CA PRO A 92 14.79 -2.53 -15.69
C PRO A 92 15.36 -2.05 -17.04
N GLU A 93 15.91 -2.97 -17.85
CA GLU A 93 16.50 -2.65 -19.13
C GLU A 93 15.45 -2.13 -20.11
N ASP A 94 14.24 -2.70 -20.12
CA ASP A 94 13.12 -2.23 -20.93
C ASP A 94 12.67 -0.81 -20.52
N VAL A 95 12.65 -0.53 -19.22
CA VAL A 95 12.31 0.80 -18.69
C VAL A 95 13.33 1.84 -19.15
N PHE A 96 14.62 1.53 -19.03
CA PHE A 96 15.69 2.44 -19.45
C PHE A 96 15.75 2.59 -20.96
N ALA A 97 15.54 1.51 -21.72
CA ALA A 97 15.49 1.55 -23.18
C ALA A 97 14.32 2.42 -23.68
N SER A 98 13.14 2.31 -23.08
CA SER A 98 12.01 3.18 -23.39
C SER A 98 12.34 4.65 -23.11
N LEU A 99 12.97 4.94 -21.97
CA LEU A 99 13.35 6.30 -21.62
C LEU A 99 14.38 6.88 -22.60
N GLU A 100 15.35 6.07 -23.02
CA GLU A 100 16.37 6.50 -23.98
C GLU A 100 15.77 6.73 -25.37
N ALA A 101 14.83 5.89 -25.82
CA ALA A 101 14.10 6.11 -27.06
C ALA A 101 13.31 7.44 -27.05
N ASP A 102 12.68 7.80 -25.92
CA ASP A 102 12.01 9.09 -25.75
C ASP A 102 13.00 10.26 -25.74
N ARG A 103 14.22 10.05 -25.23
CA ARG A 103 15.31 11.04 -25.24
C ARG A 103 15.83 11.27 -26.66
N GLU A 104 16.10 10.20 -27.40
CA GLU A 104 16.62 10.24 -28.78
C GLU A 104 15.61 10.83 -29.76
N SER A 105 14.33 10.47 -29.64
CA SER A 105 13.25 11.01 -30.46
C SER A 105 12.91 12.47 -30.16
N GLY A 106 13.42 13.01 -29.03
CA GLY A 106 13.08 14.33 -28.53
C GLY A 106 11.71 14.43 -27.86
N ALA A 107 10.95 13.32 -27.79
CA ALA A 107 9.65 13.25 -27.14
C ALA A 107 9.73 13.66 -25.67
N LEU A 108 10.78 13.22 -24.96
CA LEU A 108 11.04 13.59 -23.57
C LEU A 108 11.25 15.11 -23.41
N THR A 109 12.03 15.70 -24.32
CA THR A 109 12.31 17.15 -24.30
C THR A 109 11.04 17.93 -24.57
N SER A 110 10.21 17.48 -25.51
CA SER A 110 8.92 18.09 -25.84
C SER A 110 7.94 18.00 -24.66
N ALA A 111 7.82 16.84 -24.03
CA ALA A 111 6.96 16.63 -22.87
C ALA A 111 7.36 17.54 -21.70
N ILE A 112 8.64 17.54 -21.31
CA ILE A 112 9.13 18.40 -20.21
C ILE A 112 8.93 19.88 -20.53
N SER A 113 9.20 20.29 -21.77
CA SER A 113 9.08 21.70 -22.16
C SER A 113 7.62 22.17 -22.25
N ALA A 114 6.67 21.27 -22.54
CA ALA A 114 5.24 21.61 -22.52
C ALA A 114 4.68 21.84 -21.11
N LEU A 115 5.31 21.27 -20.08
CA LEU A 115 4.88 21.38 -18.68
C LEU A 115 5.46 22.60 -17.95
N ALA A 116 6.60 23.14 -18.40
CA ALA A 116 7.32 24.20 -17.70
C ALA A 116 7.04 25.59 -18.30
N PRO A 117 6.57 26.58 -17.51
CA PRO A 117 6.32 27.94 -18.01
C PRO A 117 7.61 28.73 -18.28
N ILE A 118 8.74 28.32 -17.70
CA ILE A 118 10.06 28.94 -17.87
C ILE A 118 11.10 27.83 -18.05
N ARG A 119 11.96 27.96 -19.06
CA ARG A 119 13.07 27.04 -19.36
C ARG A 119 14.39 27.81 -19.36
N TYR A 120 15.47 27.15 -18.93
CA TYR A 120 16.83 27.65 -19.07
C TYR A 120 17.65 26.74 -19.98
N GLN A 121 18.44 27.33 -20.89
CA GLN A 121 19.38 26.58 -21.72
C GLN A 121 20.69 27.35 -21.91
N ALA A 122 21.76 26.65 -22.30
CA ALA A 122 23.04 27.29 -22.60
C ALA A 122 22.90 28.20 -23.82
N ALA A 123 23.44 29.42 -23.74
CA ALA A 123 23.44 30.37 -24.85
C ALA A 123 24.54 29.99 -25.88
N PRO A 124 24.21 29.54 -27.10
CA PRO A 124 25.21 29.00 -28.05
C PRO A 124 26.28 30.02 -28.49
N GLY A 125 25.99 31.32 -28.38
CA GLY A 125 26.90 32.41 -28.74
C GLY A 125 27.53 33.16 -27.56
N HIS A 126 27.17 32.82 -26.31
CA HIS A 126 27.62 33.57 -25.13
C HIS A 126 28.07 32.62 -24.01
N PRO A 127 29.30 32.09 -24.10
CA PRO A 127 29.84 31.20 -23.07
C PRO A 127 29.72 31.80 -21.67
N GLY A 128 29.13 31.03 -20.74
CA GLY A 128 28.90 31.48 -19.37
C GLY A 128 27.56 32.21 -19.15
N LEU A 129 26.75 32.41 -20.19
CA LEU A 129 25.36 32.87 -20.07
C LEU A 129 24.36 31.74 -20.37
N LEU A 130 23.17 31.90 -19.79
CA LEU A 130 21.99 31.08 -20.03
C LEU A 130 20.92 31.93 -20.71
N GLU A 131 20.19 31.30 -21.62
CA GLU A 131 18.92 31.78 -22.14
C GLU A 131 17.82 31.37 -21.17
N ARG A 132 17.08 32.34 -20.63
CA ARG A 132 15.77 32.14 -20.01
C ARG A 132 14.71 32.28 -21.09
N ILE A 133 13.94 31.23 -21.30
CA ILE A 133 12.87 31.14 -22.28
C ILE A 133 11.56 31.09 -21.51
N ASP A 134 10.72 32.11 -21.70
CA ASP A 134 9.39 32.21 -21.14
C ASP A 134 8.39 32.62 -22.24
N ALA A 135 7.12 32.84 -21.89
CA ALA A 135 6.10 33.24 -22.86
C ALA A 135 6.39 34.60 -23.55
N ASP A 136 7.21 35.45 -22.93
CA ASP A 136 7.56 36.77 -23.42
C ASP A 136 8.79 36.74 -24.35
N GLY A 137 9.54 35.64 -24.37
CA GLY A 137 10.64 35.39 -25.30
C GLY A 137 11.90 34.88 -24.62
N VAL A 138 13.05 35.21 -25.20
CA VAL A 138 14.38 34.74 -24.74
C VAL A 138 15.15 35.89 -24.11
N THR A 139 15.61 35.71 -22.87
CA THR A 139 16.45 36.67 -22.14
C THR A 139 17.77 36.05 -21.73
N LEU A 140 18.90 36.72 -21.97
CA LEU A 140 20.22 36.24 -21.57
C LEU A 140 20.59 36.67 -20.15
N GLY A 141 21.23 35.79 -19.39
CA GLY A 141 21.65 36.09 -18.03
C GLY A 141 22.46 34.98 -17.38
N ARG A 142 22.69 35.10 -16.08
CA ARG A 142 23.37 34.07 -15.27
C ARG A 142 22.74 34.00 -13.89
N PHE A 143 22.89 32.86 -13.22
CA PHE A 143 22.51 32.76 -11.82
C PHE A 143 23.62 33.33 -10.93
N ILE A 144 23.29 34.33 -10.12
CA ILE A 144 24.17 34.88 -9.07
C ILE A 144 23.40 34.73 -7.77
N ASN A 145 23.99 34.01 -6.80
CA ASN A 145 23.37 33.73 -5.50
C ASN A 145 21.97 33.09 -5.60
N GLY A 146 21.73 32.27 -6.64
CA GLY A 146 20.45 31.60 -6.86
C GLY A 146 19.40 32.45 -7.59
N GLU A 147 19.68 33.71 -7.90
CA GLU A 147 18.78 34.58 -8.66
C GLU A 147 19.26 34.75 -10.10
N PHE A 148 18.35 34.67 -11.06
CA PHE A 148 18.66 34.90 -12.47
C PHE A 148 18.80 36.40 -12.74
N GLN A 149 20.03 36.84 -13.01
CA GLN A 149 20.33 38.23 -13.35
C GLN A 149 20.49 38.40 -14.85
N VAL A 150 19.64 39.24 -15.43
CA VAL A 150 19.65 39.57 -16.86
C VAL A 150 20.94 40.32 -17.19
N GLN A 151 21.65 39.86 -18.22
CA GLN A 151 22.86 40.50 -18.70
C GLN A 151 22.63 41.04 -20.11
N ARG A 152 22.77 42.36 -20.26
CA ARG A 152 22.77 42.98 -21.59
C ARG A 152 24.08 42.64 -22.27
N VAL A 153 24.00 41.90 -23.37
CA VAL A 153 25.14 41.69 -24.26
C VAL A 153 25.23 42.93 -25.16
N SER A 154 26.41 43.55 -25.22
CA SER A 154 26.73 44.68 -26.11
C SER A 154 27.04 44.22 -27.52
#